data_AF-A0A847ISZ2-F1
#
_entry.id   AF-A0A847ISZ2-F1
#
_cell.length_a   1.000
_cell.length_b   1.000
_cell.length_c   1.000
_cell.angle_alpha   90.00
_cell.angle_beta   90.00
_cell.angle_gamma   90.00
#
_symmetry.space_group_name_H-M   'P 1'
#
loop_
_entity.id
_entity.type
_entity.pdbx_description
1 polymer ?
#
loop_
_entity_poly.entity_id
_entity_poly.type
_entity_poly.pdbx_seq_one_letter_code
_entity_poly.pdbx_strand_id
1 'polypeptide(L)'
;MAEHKIDLISSYPSLKQHNVLSDFRYVVIDRVPNKDYEFSHNQRLIMNLYFRISKIGMSDVRYLGLDVTSVSVEMVPLLAHSDIIYNEKQPLLRTKDPKRIHPSDISFTRVRRDN
;
A
#
# COMPACT_ATOMS: atom_id res chain seq x y z
N MET A 1 -15.58 21.04 -7.02
CA MET A 1 -15.24 19.70 -7.52
C MET A 1 -13.75 19.52 -7.26
N ALA A 2 -13.37 18.66 -6.31
CA ALA A 2 -11.97 18.42 -6.00
C ALA A 2 -11.46 17.32 -6.93
N GLU A 3 -10.80 17.74 -8.00
CA GLU A 3 -10.11 16.83 -8.90
C GLU A 3 -9.03 16.12 -8.08
N HIS A 4 -8.95 14.79 -8.13
CA HIS A 4 -7.93 13.97 -7.46
C HIS A 4 -6.55 14.18 -8.11
N LYS A 5 -6.15 15.43 -8.32
CA LYS A 5 -4.90 15.83 -8.94
C LYS A 5 -3.85 15.92 -7.84
N ILE A 6 -2.87 15.02 -7.93
CA ILE A 6 -1.70 15.03 -7.06
C ILE A 6 -0.80 16.19 -7.53
N ASP A 7 -0.37 17.03 -6.59
CA ASP A 7 0.43 18.22 -6.87
C ASP A 7 1.90 17.84 -6.95
N LEU A 8 2.57 18.06 -8.08
CA LEU A 8 3.94 17.58 -8.36
C LEU A 8 5.04 18.30 -7.54
N ILE A 9 4.68 19.37 -6.86
CA ILE A 9 5.58 20.21 -6.06
C ILE A 9 5.59 19.72 -4.62
N SER A 10 6.74 19.82 -3.95
CA SER A 10 6.91 19.42 -2.56
C SER A 10 5.81 19.98 -1.63
N SER A 11 5.33 19.12 -0.72
CA SER A 11 4.36 19.52 0.31
C SER A 11 4.98 20.40 1.41
N TYR A 12 6.32 20.38 1.54
CA TYR A 12 7.04 21.17 2.53
C TYR A 12 7.13 22.64 2.10
N PRO A 13 6.74 23.61 2.95
CA PRO A 13 6.61 25.01 2.56
C PRO A 13 7.93 25.66 2.12
N SER A 14 9.01 25.33 2.81
CA SER A 14 10.36 25.81 2.48
C SER A 14 10.77 25.35 1.09
N LEU A 15 10.56 24.06 0.79
CA LEU A 15 10.90 23.48 -0.51
C LEU A 15 9.94 23.93 -1.62
N LYS A 16 8.66 24.12 -1.29
CA LYS A 16 7.63 24.63 -2.20
C LYS A 16 7.95 26.05 -2.68
N GLN A 17 8.46 26.91 -1.80
CA GLN A 17 8.90 28.27 -2.14
C GLN A 17 10.06 28.26 -3.16
N HIS A 18 10.86 27.21 -3.17
CA HIS A 18 11.96 27.01 -4.11
C HIS A 18 11.58 26.13 -5.33
N ASN A 19 10.28 25.85 -5.54
CA ASN A 19 9.77 25.00 -6.62
C ASN A 19 10.45 23.62 -6.69
N VAL A 20 10.82 23.07 -5.54
CA VAL A 20 11.44 21.75 -5.47
C VAL A 20 10.37 20.69 -5.75
N LEU A 21 10.73 19.72 -6.60
CA LEU A 21 9.87 18.58 -6.93
C LEU A 21 9.54 17.75 -5.67
N SER A 22 8.36 17.17 -5.66
CA SER A 22 7.95 16.27 -4.58
C SER A 22 8.67 14.92 -4.70
N ASP A 23 9.09 14.38 -3.55
CA ASP A 23 9.63 13.03 -3.44
C ASP A 23 8.45 12.04 -3.33
N PHE A 24 8.00 11.53 -4.47
CA PHE A 24 6.92 10.52 -4.50
C PHE A 24 7.50 9.13 -4.38
N ARG A 25 6.90 8.33 -3.51
CA ARG A 25 7.12 6.90 -3.44
C ARG A 25 5.81 6.16 -3.66
N TYR A 26 5.84 5.21 -4.58
CA TYR A 26 4.73 4.32 -4.85
C TYR A 26 4.90 3.04 -4.03
N VAL A 27 3.85 2.60 -3.36
CA VAL A 27 3.80 1.30 -2.69
C VAL A 27 2.80 0.43 -3.44
N VAL A 28 3.31 -0.55 -4.16
CA VAL A 28 2.50 -1.52 -4.91
C VAL A 28 2.20 -2.68 -3.98
N ILE A 29 0.92 -2.92 -3.72
CA ILE A 29 0.47 -3.96 -2.81
C ILE A 29 0.18 -5.22 -3.60
N ASP A 30 1.03 -6.23 -3.45
CA ASP A 30 0.82 -7.55 -4.02
C ASP A 30 0.15 -8.46 -2.99
N ARG A 31 -1.01 -9.03 -3.34
CA ARG A 31 -1.80 -9.86 -2.41
C ARG A 31 -1.49 -11.32 -2.63
N VAL A 32 -0.83 -11.92 -1.63
CA VAL A 32 -0.40 -13.33 -1.68
C VAL A 32 -1.22 -14.18 -0.72
N PRO A 33 -1.62 -15.40 -1.11
CA PRO A 33 -2.42 -16.27 -0.27
C PRO A 33 -1.55 -16.73 0.90
N ASN A 34 -2.08 -16.63 2.12
CA ASN A 34 -1.39 -17.21 3.26
C ASN A 34 -1.50 -18.74 3.22
N LYS A 35 -0.47 -19.46 3.67
CA LYS A 35 -0.48 -20.93 3.77
C LYS A 35 -1.52 -21.44 4.76
N ASP A 36 -1.85 -20.63 5.77
CA ASP A 36 -2.82 -20.96 6.82
C ASP A 36 -4.27 -20.75 6.38
N TYR A 37 -4.50 -20.29 5.14
CA TYR A 37 -5.84 -20.05 4.65
C TYR A 37 -6.49 -21.38 4.20
N GLU A 38 -7.52 -21.82 4.92
CA GLU A 38 -8.29 -22.99 4.56
C GLU A 38 -9.26 -22.68 3.42
N PHE A 39 -8.74 -22.72 2.18
CA PHE A 39 -9.58 -22.64 0.98
C PHE A 39 -10.37 -23.95 0.80
N SER A 40 -11.66 -23.82 0.49
CA SER A 40 -12.45 -24.95 -0.04
C SER A 40 -11.82 -25.47 -1.35
N HIS A 41 -12.03 -26.75 -1.68
CA HIS A 41 -11.46 -27.41 -2.87
C HIS A 41 -11.67 -26.59 -4.16
N ASN A 42 -12.86 -26.00 -4.34
CA ASN A 42 -13.18 -25.18 -5.51
C ASN A 42 -12.40 -23.85 -5.52
N GLN A 43 -12.27 -23.19 -4.37
CA GLN A 43 -11.50 -21.96 -4.23
C GLN A 43 -10.01 -22.22 -4.48
N ARG A 44 -9.48 -23.35 -3.99
CA ARG A 44 -8.10 -23.76 -4.24
C ARG A 44 -7.84 -23.95 -5.74
N LEU A 45 -8.76 -24.56 -6.48
CA LEU A 45 -8.64 -24.71 -7.93
C LEU A 45 -8.57 -23.34 -8.63
N ILE A 46 -9.47 -22.42 -8.27
CA ILE A 46 -9.52 -21.07 -8.84
C ILE A 46 -8.24 -20.29 -8.51
N MET A 47 -7.79 -20.32 -7.25
CA MET A 47 -6.55 -19.64 -6.84
C MET A 47 -5.33 -20.21 -7.57
N ASN A 48 -5.23 -21.53 -7.71
CA ASN A 48 -4.14 -22.16 -8.45
C ASN A 48 -4.13 -21.76 -9.93
N LEU A 49 -5.31 -21.62 -10.55
CA LEU A 49 -5.42 -21.13 -11.92
C LEU A 49 -5.00 -19.66 -12.01
N TYR A 50 -5.48 -18.82 -11.10
CA TYR A 50 -5.13 -17.41 -11.00
C TYR A 50 -3.61 -17.20 -10.92
N PHE A 51 -2.90 -17.91 -10.03
CA PHE A 51 -1.43 -17.77 -9.90
C PHE A 51 -0.66 -18.28 -11.12
N ARG A 52 -1.20 -19.27 -11.83
CA ARG A 52 -0.57 -19.74 -13.07
C ARG A 52 -0.68 -18.68 -14.17
N ILE A 53 -1.81 -18.00 -14.26
CA ILE A 53 -2.02 -16.92 -15.24
C ILE A 53 -1.24 -15.66 -14.83
N SER A 54 -1.26 -15.27 -13.56
CA SER A 54 -0.61 -14.04 -13.09
C SER A 54 0.91 -14.05 -13.30
N LYS A 55 1.56 -15.22 -13.22
CA LYS A 55 2.99 -15.39 -13.51
C LYS A 55 3.38 -15.13 -14.96
N ILE A 56 2.44 -15.27 -15.91
CA ILE A 56 2.69 -15.04 -17.34
C ILE A 56 2.56 -13.54 -17.66
N GLY A 57 1.82 -12.79 -16.84
CA GLY A 57 1.60 -11.35 -17.03
C GLY A 57 2.83 -10.47 -16.75
N MET A 58 2.69 -9.20 -17.08
CA MET A 58 3.65 -8.17 -16.66
C MET A 58 3.51 -7.89 -15.16
N SER A 59 4.62 -7.60 -14.48
CA SER A 59 4.57 -7.10 -13.09
C SER A 59 3.83 -5.78 -13.03
N ASP A 60 3.02 -5.56 -11.99
CA ASP A 60 2.22 -4.35 -11.78
C ASP A 60 3.05 -3.05 -11.92
N VAL A 61 4.29 -3.05 -11.40
CA VAL A 61 5.22 -1.92 -11.54
C VAL A 61 5.45 -1.52 -13.00
N ARG A 62 5.66 -2.52 -13.86
CA ARG A 62 5.90 -2.33 -15.30
C ARG A 62 4.61 -2.01 -16.05
N TYR A 63 3.50 -2.65 -15.67
CA TYR A 63 2.20 -2.37 -16.28
C TYR A 63 1.75 -0.93 -16.04
N LEU A 64 2.00 -0.41 -14.83
CA LEU A 64 1.69 0.96 -14.44
C LEU A 64 2.73 1.99 -14.92
N GLY A 65 3.83 1.55 -15.52
CA GLY A 65 4.90 2.43 -16.01
C GLY A 65 5.62 3.20 -14.90
N LEU A 66 5.68 2.65 -13.69
CA LEU A 66 6.33 3.31 -12.56
C LEU A 66 7.84 3.13 -12.63
N ASP A 67 8.58 4.16 -12.23
CA ASP A 67 10.04 4.08 -12.14
C ASP A 67 10.46 3.23 -10.93
N VAL A 68 11.31 2.23 -11.18
CA VAL A 68 11.80 1.27 -10.19
C VAL A 68 12.51 1.93 -9.00
N THR A 69 13.06 3.14 -9.17
CA THR A 69 13.74 3.87 -8.09
C THR A 69 12.79 4.44 -7.04
N SER A 70 11.53 4.67 -7.41
CA SER A 70 10.50 5.31 -6.58
C SER A 70 9.42 4.33 -6.13
N VAL A 71 9.59 3.03 -6.38
CA VAL A 71 8.57 2.00 -6.13
C VAL A 71 9.05 1.00 -5.10
N SER A 72 8.19 0.71 -4.12
CA SER A 72 8.30 -0.41 -3.20
C SER A 72 7.17 -1.40 -3.48
N VAL A 73 7.47 -2.69 -3.51
CA VAL A 73 6.45 -3.75 -3.62
C VAL A 73 6.31 -4.42 -2.26
N GLU A 74 5.11 -4.36 -1.69
CA GLU A 74 4.79 -4.97 -0.40
C GLU A 74 3.86 -6.15 -0.58
N MET A 75 4.25 -7.29 -0.01
CA MET A 75 3.43 -8.49 -0.01
C MET A 75 2.54 -8.52 1.22
N VAL A 76 1.23 -8.52 0.99
CA VAL A 76 0.23 -8.60 2.06
C VAL A 76 -0.60 -9.87 1.93
N PRO A 77 -1.10 -10.43 3.04
CA PRO A 77 -1.94 -11.62 2.98
C PRO A 77 -3.25 -11.32 2.22
N LEU A 78 -3.59 -12.21 1.29
CA LEU A 78 -4.87 -12.25 0.63
C LEU A 78 -5.91 -12.76 1.63
N LEU A 79 -6.84 -11.87 2.00
CA LEU A 79 -7.96 -12.19 2.87
C LEU A 79 -9.15 -12.62 1.99
N ALA A 80 -9.60 -13.87 2.11
CA ALA A 80 -10.76 -14.34 1.33
C ALA A 80 -12.13 -13.96 1.93
N HIS A 81 -12.16 -13.53 3.20
CA HIS A 81 -13.36 -13.02 3.84
C HIS A 81 -13.40 -11.49 3.68
N SER A 82 -14.48 -10.97 3.09
CA SER A 82 -14.77 -9.54 2.95
C SER A 82 -14.85 -8.80 4.29
N ASP A 83 -15.16 -9.54 5.36
CA ASP A 83 -15.64 -8.94 6.60
C ASP A 83 -14.51 -8.37 7.46
N ILE A 84 -13.27 -8.76 7.16
CA ILE A 84 -12.08 -8.31 7.89
C ILE A 84 -11.60 -6.93 7.42
N ILE A 85 -11.95 -6.50 6.20
CA ILE A 85 -11.44 -5.24 5.61
C ILE A 85 -12.43 -4.07 5.71
N TYR A 86 -13.75 -4.32 5.70
CA TYR A 86 -14.73 -3.22 5.78
C TYR A 86 -15.03 -2.73 7.20
N ASN A 87 -14.68 -3.50 8.23
CA ASN A 87 -14.94 -3.12 9.63
C ASN A 87 -13.84 -2.22 10.20
N GLU A 88 -12.59 -2.44 9.80
CA GLU A 88 -11.48 -1.58 10.17
C GLU A 88 -11.24 -0.59 9.04
N LYS A 89 -12.11 0.43 8.95
CA LYS A 89 -11.74 1.66 8.24
C LYS A 89 -10.45 2.11 8.90
N GLN A 90 -9.30 1.86 8.28
CA GLN A 90 -8.08 2.54 8.69
C GLN A 90 -8.46 4.02 8.74
N PRO A 91 -8.42 4.67 9.91
CA PRO A 91 -8.66 6.10 9.93
C PRO A 91 -7.65 6.63 8.94
N LEU A 92 -8.10 7.38 7.93
CA LEU A 92 -7.18 8.13 7.10
C LEU A 92 -6.31 8.87 8.11
N LEU A 93 -5.04 8.47 8.25
CA LEU A 93 -4.04 9.31 8.89
C LEU A 93 -3.77 10.46 7.93
N ARG A 94 -4.83 11.16 7.53
CA ARG A 94 -4.76 12.52 7.09
C ARG A 94 -4.43 13.28 8.36
N THR A 95 -3.13 13.34 8.65
CA THR A 95 -2.61 14.36 9.55
C THR A 95 -3.31 15.65 9.14
N LYS A 96 -4.11 16.19 10.06
CA LYS A 96 -5.00 17.33 9.75
C LYS A 96 -4.18 18.52 9.26
N ASP A 97 -2.87 18.53 9.53
CA ASP A 97 -1.89 19.50 9.08
C ASP A 97 -0.55 18.84 8.70
N PRO A 98 -0.18 18.72 7.40
CA PRO A 98 1.08 18.09 6.97
C PRO A 98 2.34 18.82 7.44
N LYS A 99 2.23 20.03 8.01
CA LYS A 99 3.36 20.81 8.53
C LYS A 99 3.79 20.46 9.97
N ARG A 100 3.04 19.66 10.73
CA ARG A 100 3.32 19.39 12.15
C ARG A 100 3.48 17.89 12.41
N ILE A 101 4.42 17.24 11.74
CA ILE A 101 4.88 15.91 12.17
C ILE A 101 6.05 16.18 13.11
N HIS A 102 5.83 16.05 14.42
CA HIS A 102 6.92 16.11 15.39
C HIS A 102 7.53 14.71 15.50
N PRO A 103 8.86 14.55 15.65
CA PRO A 103 9.50 13.23 15.76
C PRO A 103 8.92 12.35 16.90
N SER A 104 8.25 12.96 17.88
CA SER A 104 7.54 12.30 18.97
C SER A 104 6.24 11.60 18.56
N ASP A 105 5.66 11.97 17.42
CA ASP A 105 4.36 11.45 16.97
C ASP A 105 4.51 10.06 16.32
N ILE A 106 5.74 9.67 15.99
CA ILE A 106 6.11 8.38 15.43
C ILE A 106 6.47 7.42 16.58
N SER A 107 5.48 7.03 17.38
CA SER A 107 5.69 6.03 18.43
C SER A 107 5.69 4.62 17.83
N PHE A 108 6.88 4.03 17.67
CA PHE A 108 7.05 2.61 17.37
C PHE A 108 6.62 1.80 18.60
N THR A 109 5.35 1.42 18.67
CA THR A 109 4.92 0.45 19.67
C THR A 109 5.51 -0.91 19.31
N ARG A 110 6.51 -1.34 20.08
CA ARG A 110 7.02 -2.71 20.05
C ARG A 110 5.86 -3.60 20.49
N VAL A 111 5.22 -4.29 19.55
CA VAL A 111 4.19 -5.30 19.85
C VAL A 111 4.82 -6.31 20.81
N ARG A 112 4.37 -6.29 22.07
CA ARG A 112 4.74 -7.30 23.05
C ARG A 112 4.14 -8.61 22.55
N ARG A 113 5.03 -9.58 22.31
CA ARG A 113 4.66 -10.98 22.09
C ARG A 113 4.42 -11.55 23.48
N ASP A 114 3.15 -11.66 23.85
CA ASP A 114 2.75 -12.32 25.08
C ASP A 114 2.94 -13.84 24.88
N ASN A 115 3.57 -14.48 25.86
CA ASN A 115 3.97 -15.89 25.87
C ASN A 115 2.83 -16.80 26.30
#